data_AF-A0A7Y0JG50-F1
#
_entry.id   AF-A0A7Y0JG50-F1
#
_cell.length_a   1.000
_cell.length_b   1.000
_cell.length_c   1.000
_cell.angle_alpha   90.00
_cell.angle_beta   90.00
_cell.angle_gamma   90.00
#
_symmetry.space_group_name_H-M   'P 1'
#
loop_
_entity.id
_entity.type
_entity.pdbx_description
1 polymer ?
#
loop_
_entity_poly.entity_id
_entity_poly.type
_entity_poly.pdbx_seq_one_letter_code
_entity_poly.pdbx_strand_id
1 'polypeptide(L)'
;MTTTEAGATAPCESEQGGHEHATYGYHKQKDEHLKRLRRIEGQIRGLQRMVDEDTYCIDILTQVSASTKALQSFALQLLEEHLRHCVADAAVKGGAEIDAKVEEATKAIGRLLRT
;
A
#
# COMPACT_ATOMS: atom_id res chain seq x y z
N MET A 1 -31.33 5.52 49.98
CA MET A 1 -30.13 4.73 49.64
C MET A 1 -30.60 3.37 49.14
N THR A 2 -30.81 3.25 47.84
CA THR A 2 -31.21 2.00 47.18
C THR A 2 -30.14 1.65 46.17
N THR A 3 -29.27 0.70 46.51
CA THR A 3 -28.21 0.19 45.63
C THR A 3 -28.71 -1.04 44.87
N THR A 4 -29.03 -0.79 43.59
CA THR A 4 -28.57 -1.47 42.37
C THR A 4 -28.44 -3.00 42.32
N GLU A 5 -29.19 -3.57 41.37
CA GLU A 5 -29.07 -4.89 40.75
C GLU A 5 -27.75 -5.08 39.98
N ALA A 6 -27.23 -6.30 39.94
CA ALA A 6 -26.31 -6.74 38.89
C ALA A 6 -26.57 -8.22 38.58
N GLY A 7 -27.41 -8.45 37.56
CA GLY A 7 -27.61 -9.75 36.95
C GLY A 7 -26.39 -10.18 36.14
N ALA A 8 -26.05 -11.46 36.26
CA ALA A 8 -25.00 -12.12 35.52
C ALA A 8 -25.40 -12.33 34.05
N THR A 9 -24.54 -11.93 33.12
CA THR A 9 -24.57 -12.35 31.72
C THR A 9 -23.23 -12.95 31.33
N ALA A 10 -23.30 -14.15 30.76
CA ALA A 10 -22.22 -14.96 30.22
C ALA A 10 -21.41 -14.26 29.13
N PRO A 11 -20.15 -14.66 28.89
CA PRO A 11 -19.30 -14.04 27.88
C PRO A 11 -19.64 -14.55 26.48
N CYS A 12 -19.88 -13.62 25.55
CA CYS A 12 -19.90 -13.91 24.12
C CYS A 12 -18.48 -14.26 23.65
N GLU A 13 -18.28 -15.52 23.29
CA GLU A 13 -17.17 -15.97 22.47
C GLU A 13 -17.30 -15.31 21.10
N SER A 14 -16.37 -14.41 20.77
CA SER A 14 -16.15 -13.98 19.39
C SER A 14 -14.85 -14.62 18.93
N GLU A 15 -14.98 -15.62 18.07
CA GLU A 15 -13.87 -16.23 17.33
C GLU A 15 -13.27 -15.17 16.42
N GLN A 16 -12.27 -14.45 16.93
CA GLN A 16 -11.48 -13.52 16.16
C GLN A 16 -10.39 -14.31 15.45
N GLY A 17 -10.64 -14.60 14.16
CA GLY A 17 -9.63 -15.04 13.22
C GLY A 17 -8.50 -14.00 13.18
N GLY A 18 -7.42 -14.30 13.91
CA GLY A 18 -6.22 -13.50 13.93
C GLY A 18 -5.53 -13.57 12.58
N HIS A 19 -5.76 -12.59 11.72
CA HIS A 19 -4.71 -12.19 10.81
C HIS A 19 -3.62 -11.54 11.66
N GLU A 20 -2.66 -12.36 12.09
CA GLU A 20 -1.41 -11.90 12.67
C GLU A 20 -0.90 -10.76 11.81
N HIS A 21 -0.86 -9.57 12.41
CA HIS A 21 -0.21 -8.40 11.87
C HIS A 21 1.29 -8.71 11.89
N ALA A 22 1.74 -9.55 10.96
CA ALA A 22 3.13 -9.71 10.61
C ALA A 22 3.64 -8.28 10.41
N THR A 23 4.63 -7.90 11.21
CA THR A 23 5.21 -6.56 11.17
C THR A 23 5.91 -6.45 9.81
N TYR A 24 5.14 -6.09 8.77
CA TYR A 24 5.66 -5.85 7.43
C TYR A 24 6.73 -4.76 7.58
N GLY A 25 7.91 -5.00 7.00
CA GLY A 25 9.15 -4.21 7.15
C GLY A 25 9.10 -2.72 6.79
N TYR A 26 7.93 -2.12 6.72
CA TYR A 26 7.69 -0.72 6.42
C TYR A 26 8.24 0.26 7.47
N HIS A 27 8.61 -0.15 8.69
CA HIS A 27 8.90 0.82 9.75
C HIS A 27 10.07 1.78 9.47
N LYS A 28 11.05 1.43 8.61
CA LYS A 28 12.13 2.36 8.22
C LYS A 28 11.83 3.18 6.95
N GLN A 29 10.90 2.74 6.10
CA GLN A 29 10.60 3.37 4.80
C GLN A 29 9.20 4.01 4.75
N LYS A 30 8.36 3.76 5.76
CA LYS A 30 6.98 4.27 5.86
C LYS A 30 6.92 5.79 5.71
N ASP A 31 7.82 6.52 6.38
CA ASP A 31 7.83 7.98 6.29
C ASP A 31 8.21 8.47 4.88
N GLU A 32 9.11 7.77 4.19
CA GLU A 32 9.46 8.08 2.81
C GLU A 32 8.29 7.79 1.86
N HIS A 33 7.65 6.63 2.02
CA HIS A 33 6.46 6.23 1.26
C HIS A 33 5.32 7.24 1.44
N LEU A 34 5.02 7.63 2.68
CA LEU A 34 4.02 8.65 2.99
C LEU A 34 4.39 10.02 2.40
N LYS A 35 5.67 10.41 2.45
CA LYS A 35 6.15 11.67 1.85
C LYS A 35 5.95 11.69 0.33
N ARG A 36 6.21 10.57 -0.35
CA ARG A 36 5.98 10.42 -1.80
C ARG A 36 4.50 10.49 -2.14
N LEU A 37 3.65 9.78 -1.40
CA LEU A 37 2.20 9.82 -1.58
C LEU A 37 1.63 11.23 -1.37
N ARG A 38 2.06 11.95 -0.33
CA ARG A 38 1.65 13.35 -0.10
C ARG A 38 2.06 14.28 -1.25
N ARG A 39 3.22 14.03 -1.87
CA ARG A 39 3.66 14.79 -3.06
C ARG A 39 2.76 14.51 -4.26
N ILE A 40 2.43 13.23 -4.50
CA ILE A 40 1.53 12.81 -5.58
C ILE A 40 0.14 13.42 -5.39
N GLU A 41 -0.40 13.39 -4.17
CA GLU A 41 -1.66 14.04 -3.81
C GLU A 41 -1.65 15.55 -4.14
N GLY A 42 -0.51 16.23 -3.88
CA GLY A 42 -0.31 17.61 -4.30
C GLY A 42 -0.33 17.82 -5.82
N GLN A 43 0.19 16.86 -6.59
CA GLN A 43 0.11 16.89 -8.06
C GLN A 43 -1.34 16.74 -8.54
N ILE A 44 -2.13 15.84 -7.93
CA ILE A 44 -3.55 15.65 -8.27
C ILE A 44 -4.37 16.90 -7.94
N ARG A 45 -4.13 17.54 -6.79
CA ARG A 45 -4.72 18.86 -6.49
C ARG A 45 -4.31 19.93 -7.50
N GLY A 46 -3.08 19.85 -8.01
CA GLY A 46 -2.60 20.73 -9.09
C GLY A 46 -3.41 20.54 -10.37
N LEU A 47 -3.64 19.30 -10.79
CA LEU A 47 -4.47 18.97 -11.94
C LEU A 47 -5.90 19.51 -11.81
N GLN A 48 -6.50 19.42 -10.62
CA GLN A 48 -7.82 19.99 -10.37
C GLN A 48 -7.86 21.50 -10.63
N ARG A 49 -6.86 22.25 -10.14
CA ARG A 49 -6.75 23.69 -10.41
C ARG A 49 -6.53 24.00 -11.88
N MET A 50 -5.68 23.23 -12.56
CA MET A 50 -5.44 23.44 -14.00
C MET A 50 -6.72 23.29 -14.82
N VAL A 51 -7.58 22.34 -14.45
CA VAL A 51 -8.89 22.16 -15.09
C VAL A 51 -9.84 23.31 -14.75
N ASP A 52 -9.89 23.73 -13.48
CA ASP A 52 -10.72 24.85 -13.01
C ASP A 52 -10.33 26.20 -13.67
N GLU A 53 -9.03 26.35 -13.97
CA GLU A 53 -8.45 27.54 -14.62
C GLU A 53 -8.45 27.46 -16.16
N ASP A 54 -9.13 26.47 -16.76
CA ASP A 54 -9.17 26.24 -18.21
C ASP A 54 -7.77 26.20 -18.86
N THR A 55 -6.79 25.61 -18.16
CA THR A 55 -5.40 25.50 -18.63
C THR A 55 -5.33 24.68 -19.92
N TYR A 56 -4.37 25.02 -20.79
CA TYR A 56 -4.17 24.34 -22.06
C TYR A 56 -4.00 22.82 -21.88
N CYS A 57 -4.77 22.05 -22.66
CA CYS A 57 -4.89 20.60 -22.49
C CYS A 57 -3.54 19.86 -22.53
N ILE A 58 -2.57 20.33 -23.31
CA ILE A 58 -1.25 19.69 -23.40
C ILE A 58 -0.45 19.82 -22.10
N ASP A 59 -0.61 20.93 -21.38
CA ASP A 59 0.04 21.13 -20.09
C ASP A 59 -0.59 20.22 -19.03
N ILE A 60 -1.92 20.07 -19.06
CA ILE A 60 -2.63 19.11 -18.21
C ILE A 60 -2.14 17.68 -18.48
N LEU A 61 -2.04 17.27 -19.74
CA LEU A 61 -1.54 15.94 -20.12
C LEU A 61 -0.08 15.71 -19.69
N THR A 62 0.74 16.76 -19.74
CA THR A 62 2.13 16.71 -19.23
C THR A 62 2.14 16.48 -17.72
N GLN A 63 1.28 17.16 -16.97
CA GLN A 63 1.18 17.01 -15.52
C GLN A 63 0.56 15.67 -15.11
N VAL A 64 -0.39 15.14 -15.88
CA VAL A 64 -0.91 13.76 -15.73
C VAL A 64 0.24 12.78 -15.88
N SER A 65 1.05 12.90 -16.93
CA SER A 65 2.21 12.03 -17.19
C SER A 65 3.25 12.11 -16.05
N ALA A 66 3.46 13.28 -15.47
CA ALA A 66 4.33 13.44 -14.31
C ALA A 66 3.78 12.73 -13.06
N SER A 67 2.47 12.74 -12.87
CA SER A 67 1.79 12.10 -11.73
C SER A 67 1.79 10.58 -11.86
N THR A 68 1.53 10.05 -13.06
CA THR A 68 1.59 8.60 -13.33
C THR A 68 3.01 8.06 -13.15
N LYS A 69 4.03 8.78 -13.63
CA LYS A 69 5.45 8.40 -13.40
C LYS A 69 5.82 8.37 -11.92
N ALA A 70 5.30 9.31 -11.13
CA ALA A 70 5.53 9.32 -9.69
C ALA A 70 4.87 8.11 -8.99
N LEU A 71 3.65 7.74 -9.40
CA LEU A 71 2.96 6.53 -8.92
C LEU A 71 3.70 5.25 -9.31
N GLN A 72 4.17 5.14 -10.55
CA GLN A 72 4.97 4.01 -11.02
C GLN A 72 6.28 3.89 -10.22
N SER A 73 6.98 5.01 -9.99
CA SER A 73 8.19 5.02 -9.16
C SER A 73 7.92 4.53 -7.74
N PHE A 74 6.80 4.96 -7.12
CA PHE A 74 6.39 4.49 -5.81
C PHE A 74 6.09 2.99 -5.79
N ALA A 75 5.34 2.50 -6.78
CA ALA A 75 5.02 1.07 -6.91
C ALA A 75 6.28 0.19 -7.04
N LEU A 76 7.28 0.65 -7.80
CA LEU A 76 8.56 -0.05 -7.94
C LEU A 76 9.33 -0.11 -6.61
N GLN A 77 9.32 0.95 -5.80
CA GLN A 77 9.97 0.93 -4.49
C GLN A 77 9.30 -0.06 -3.53
N LEU A 78 7.97 -0.11 -3.51
CA LEU A 78 7.24 -1.11 -2.71
C LEU A 78 7.57 -2.53 -3.14
N LEU A 79 7.65 -2.75 -4.45
CA LEU A 79 8.00 -4.05 -5.01
C LEU A 79 9.44 -4.45 -4.64
N GLU A 80 10.40 -3.53 -4.75
CA GLU A 80 11.79 -3.78 -4.35
C GLU A 80 11.87 -4.18 -2.87
N GLU A 81 11.17 -3.46 -1.99
CA GLU A 81 11.09 -3.78 -0.57
C GLU A 81 10.44 -5.15 -0.32
N HIS A 82 9.37 -5.47 -1.06
CA HIS A 82 8.70 -6.77 -0.98
C HIS A 82 9.62 -7.91 -1.43
N LEU A 83 10.32 -7.76 -2.55
CA LEU A 83 11.28 -8.75 -3.04
C LEU A 83 12.41 -8.95 -2.04
N ARG A 84 12.96 -7.84 -1.49
CA ARG A 84 14.09 -7.91 -0.58
C ARG A 84 13.78 -8.59 0.73
N HIS A 85 12.57 -8.42 1.28
CA HIS A 85 12.18 -9.07 2.53
C HIS A 85 11.56 -10.44 2.28
N CYS A 86 10.52 -10.53 1.44
CA CYS A 86 9.76 -11.76 1.29
C CYS A 86 10.49 -12.86 0.53
N VAL A 87 11.30 -12.52 -0.50
CA VAL A 87 12.07 -13.54 -1.23
C VAL A 87 13.33 -13.94 -0.46
N ALA A 88 13.99 -13.00 0.23
CA ALA A 88 15.14 -13.33 1.07
C ALA A 88 14.74 -14.20 2.27
N ASP A 89 13.60 -13.92 2.91
CA ASP A 89 13.08 -14.73 4.02
C ASP A 89 12.61 -16.12 3.52
N ALA A 90 11.98 -16.19 2.34
CA ALA A 90 11.58 -17.46 1.72
C ALA A 90 12.79 -18.31 1.29
N ALA A 91 13.90 -17.68 0.89
CA ALA A 91 15.15 -18.37 0.55
C ALA A 91 15.72 -19.19 1.71
N VAL A 92 15.42 -18.79 2.95
CA VAL A 92 15.81 -19.52 4.17
C VAL A 92 14.86 -20.68 4.49
N LYS A 93 13.60 -20.61 4.06
CA LYS A 93 12.55 -21.57 4.39
C LYS A 93 12.35 -22.71 3.39
N GLY A 94 12.84 -22.58 2.15
CA GLY A 94 12.90 -23.65 1.14
C GLY A 94 12.12 -23.37 -0.16
N GLY A 95 12.40 -24.16 -1.20
CA GLY A 95 12.07 -23.85 -2.61
C GLY A 95 10.59 -23.57 -2.94
N ALA A 96 9.65 -24.31 -2.36
CA ALA A 96 8.23 -24.15 -2.69
C ALA A 96 7.63 -22.81 -2.21
N GLU A 97 8.13 -22.26 -1.09
CA GLU A 97 7.68 -20.96 -0.57
C GLU A 97 8.27 -19.80 -1.38
N ILE A 98 9.49 -19.97 -1.93
CA ILE A 98 10.12 -19.03 -2.87
C ILE A 98 9.31 -18.94 -4.16
N ASP A 99 8.99 -20.07 -4.78
CA ASP A 99 8.28 -20.10 -6.05
C ASP A 99 6.92 -19.40 -5.95
N ALA A 100 6.17 -19.64 -4.87
CA ALA A 100 4.90 -18.98 -4.62
C ALA A 100 5.05 -17.44 -4.46
N LYS A 101 6.08 -16.99 -3.74
CA LYS A 101 6.34 -15.55 -3.52
C LYS A 101 6.83 -14.84 -4.80
N VAL A 102 7.63 -15.53 -5.61
CA VAL A 102 8.07 -15.02 -6.91
C VAL A 102 6.89 -14.93 -7.90
N GLU A 103 5.99 -15.92 -7.89
CA GLU A 103 4.77 -15.87 -8.71
C GLU A 103 3.85 -14.70 -8.33
N GLU A 104 3.66 -14.47 -7.03
CA GLU A 104 2.91 -13.33 -6.48
C GLU A 104 3.49 -12.00 -6.96
N ALA A 105 4.81 -11.81 -6.81
CA ALA A 105 5.49 -10.60 -7.26
C ALA A 105 5.40 -10.41 -8.78
N THR A 106 5.55 -11.48 -9.56
CA THR A 106 5.45 -11.45 -11.03
C THR A 106 4.05 -11.03 -11.49
N LYS A 107 3.00 -11.54 -10.83
CA LYS A 107 1.60 -11.13 -11.09
C LYS A 107 1.39 -9.64 -10.78
N ALA A 108 1.96 -9.14 -9.69
CA ALA A 108 1.89 -7.72 -9.33
C ALA A 108 2.58 -6.82 -10.36
N ILE A 109 3.81 -7.19 -10.80
CA ILE A 109 4.54 -6.50 -11.88
C ILE A 109 3.71 -6.49 -13.16
N GLY A 110 3.12 -7.64 -13.53
CA GLY A 110 2.31 -7.74 -14.73
C GLY A 110 1.12 -6.78 -14.73
N ARG A 111 0.51 -6.50 -13.56
CA ARG A 111 -0.55 -5.48 -13.44
C ARG A 111 0.01 -4.07 -13.61
N LEU A 112 1.16 -3.77 -13.02
CA LEU A 112 1.83 -2.46 -13.11
C LEU A 112 2.24 -2.10 -14.55
N LEU A 113 2.65 -3.08 -15.36
CA LEU A 113 3.06 -2.84 -16.75
C LEU A 113 1.90 -2.62 -17.72
N ARG A 114 0.66 -2.87 -17.31
CA ARG A 114 -0.54 -2.73 -18.16
C ARG A 114 -1.29 -1.40 -17.96
N THR A 115 -0.85 -0.57 -17.02
CA THR A 115 -1.38 0.79 -16.76
C THR A 115 -0.57 1.85 -17.47
#